data_AF-A0A316PVT4-F1
#
_entry.id   AF-A0A316PVT4-F1
#
_cell.length_a   1.000
_cell.length_b   1.000
_cell.length_c   1.000
_cell.angle_alpha   90.00
_cell.angle_beta   90.00
_cell.angle_gamma   90.00
#
_symmetry.space_group_name_H-M   'P 1'
#
loop_
_entity.id
_entity.type
_entity.pdbx_description
1 polymer ?
#
loop_
_entity_poly.entity_id
_entity_poly.type
_entity_poly.pdbx_seq_one_letter_code
_entity_poly.pdbx_strand_id
1 'polypeptide(L)'
;MGKAEKDSLRLGKLRWLWFVPAFVMFFVSRMAFGTTIAFILAAFFGIGYFKICNGAKKKVICDEIISDMKESLGKAGFENTVFEIKSMSIGLVVRVYLIRARSRAEIYSRIISERIESGWYKKHIWVTQVVDVERTEAIEDARRVLNDVLLEDIREKTGGKGKE
;
A
#
# COMPACT_ATOMS: atom_id res chain seq x y z
N MET A 1 11.73 -13.39 -9.62
CA MET A 1 11.45 -12.57 -8.42
C MET A 1 12.30 -11.31 -8.43
N GLY A 2 11.63 -10.16 -8.50
CA GLY A 2 12.28 -8.84 -8.47
C GLY A 2 12.89 -8.51 -7.11
N LYS A 3 13.72 -7.46 -7.05
CA LYS A 3 14.38 -7.00 -5.82
C LYS A 3 13.35 -6.57 -4.75
N ALA A 4 12.32 -5.81 -5.15
CA ALA A 4 11.26 -5.35 -4.25
C ALA A 4 10.41 -6.49 -3.67
N GLU A 5 10.14 -7.52 -4.46
CA GLU A 5 9.42 -8.72 -3.98
C GLU A 5 10.22 -9.45 -2.89
N LYS A 6 11.53 -9.61 -3.10
CA LYS A 6 12.44 -10.20 -2.12
C LYS A 6 12.53 -9.34 -0.85
N ASP A 7 12.59 -8.02 -0.99
CA ASP A 7 12.67 -7.09 0.13
C ASP A 7 11.37 -7.09 0.95
N SER A 8 10.20 -7.12 0.30
CA SER A 8 8.90 -7.29 0.97
C SER A 8 8.80 -8.60 1.76
N LEU A 9 9.29 -9.71 1.20
CA LEU A 9 9.35 -11.01 1.89
C LEU A 9 10.34 -11.01 3.04
N ARG A 10 11.52 -10.39 2.86
CA ARG A 10 12.53 -10.23 3.91
C ARG A 10 12.00 -9.39 5.07
N LEU A 11 11.33 -8.27 4.80
CA LEU A 11 10.68 -7.45 5.84
C LEU A 11 9.58 -8.24 6.57
N GLY A 12 8.86 -9.11 5.86
CA GLY A 12 7.91 -10.06 6.47
C GLY A 12 8.57 -11.04 7.44
N LYS A 13 9.74 -11.58 7.09
CA LYS A 13 10.54 -12.46 7.97
C LYS A 13 11.18 -11.69 9.13
N LEU A 14 11.72 -10.50 8.86
CA LEU A 14 12.32 -9.61 9.86
C LEU A 14 11.31 -9.18 10.91
N ARG A 15 10.06 -8.91 10.48
CA ARG A 15 8.94 -8.65 11.40
C ARG A 15 8.73 -9.78 12.39
N TRP A 16 8.93 -11.04 11.99
CA TRP A 16 8.81 -12.17 12.90
C TRP A 16 9.98 -12.25 13.88
N LEU A 17 11.16 -11.72 13.51
CA LEU A 17 12.35 -11.62 14.37
C LEU A 17 12.26 -10.55 15.46
N TRP A 18 11.12 -9.87 15.65
CA TRP A 18 10.94 -8.81 16.66
C TRP A 18 11.28 -9.25 18.10
N PHE A 19 11.13 -10.54 18.41
CA PHE A 19 11.46 -11.10 19.72
C PHE A 19 12.96 -11.04 20.04
N VAL A 20 13.84 -11.13 19.03
CA VAL A 20 15.30 -11.12 19.23
C VAL A 20 15.78 -9.77 19.81
N PRO A 21 15.53 -8.62 19.15
CA PRO A 21 15.94 -7.34 19.70
C PRO A 21 15.15 -6.96 20.97
N ALA A 22 13.89 -7.38 21.10
CA ALA A 22 13.13 -7.19 22.35
C ALA A 22 13.76 -7.97 23.53
N PHE A 23 14.24 -9.19 23.29
CA PHE A 23 14.92 -10.00 24.30
C PHE A 23 16.27 -9.39 24.70
N VAL A 24 17.06 -8.91 23.74
CA VAL A 24 18.30 -8.16 24.04
C VAL A 24 18.00 -6.93 24.89
N MET A 25 16.97 -6.15 24.52
CA MET A 25 16.57 -4.97 25.28
C MET A 25 16.13 -5.32 26.71
N PHE A 26 15.42 -6.43 26.90
CA PHE A 26 15.01 -6.91 28.23
C PHE A 26 16.23 -7.22 29.11
N PHE A 27 17.22 -7.97 28.61
CA PHE A 27 18.41 -8.33 29.39
C PHE A 27 19.24 -7.11 29.78
N VAL A 28 19.46 -6.18 28.84
CA VAL A 28 20.20 -4.94 29.10
C VAL A 28 19.45 -4.07 30.11
N SER A 29 18.14 -3.87 29.92
CA SER A 29 17.33 -3.01 30.78
C SER A 29 17.13 -3.63 32.16
N ARG A 30 17.12 -4.96 32.27
CA ARG A 30 16.99 -5.67 33.56
C ARG A 30 18.19 -5.40 34.47
N MET A 31 19.40 -5.33 33.92
CA MET A 31 20.60 -5.02 34.71
C MET A 31 20.55 -3.60 35.28
N ALA A 32 19.97 -2.64 34.56
CA ALA A 32 19.96 -1.22 34.96
C ALA A 32 18.73 -0.81 35.78
N PHE A 33 17.54 -1.34 35.49
CA PHE A 33 16.25 -0.82 36.01
C PHE A 33 15.38 -1.89 36.70
N GLY A 34 15.83 -3.14 36.78
CA GLY A 34 15.07 -4.24 37.34
C GLY A 34 13.99 -4.81 36.38
N THR A 35 13.37 -5.91 36.81
CA THR A 35 12.57 -6.78 35.92
C THR A 35 11.30 -6.11 35.36
N THR A 36 10.56 -5.37 36.19
CA THR A 36 9.26 -4.79 35.82
C THR A 36 9.41 -3.72 34.74
N ILE A 37 10.37 -2.81 34.90
CA ILE A 37 10.63 -1.72 33.95
C ILE A 37 11.18 -2.28 32.63
N ALA A 38 12.08 -3.26 32.70
CA ALA A 38 12.63 -3.93 31.54
C ALA A 38 11.55 -4.62 30.68
N PHE A 39 10.54 -5.23 31.32
CA PHE A 39 9.44 -5.87 30.61
C PHE A 39 8.58 -4.87 29.83
N ILE A 40 8.25 -3.74 30.46
CA ILE A 40 7.48 -2.66 29.83
C ILE A 40 8.23 -2.08 28.63
N LEU A 41 9.53 -1.79 28.78
CA LEU A 41 10.37 -1.29 27.68
C LEU A 41 10.46 -2.27 26.51
N ALA A 42 10.67 -3.56 26.79
CA ALA A 42 10.74 -4.59 25.76
C ALA A 42 9.42 -4.73 25.00
N ALA A 43 8.27 -4.62 25.69
CA ALA A 43 6.96 -4.63 25.06
C ALA A 43 6.75 -3.43 24.12
N PHE A 44 7.08 -2.21 24.58
CA PHE A 44 6.99 -1.00 23.75
C PHE A 44 7.90 -1.09 22.52
N PHE A 45 9.12 -1.59 22.70
CA PHE A 45 10.06 -1.79 21.60
C PHE A 45 9.54 -2.80 20.58
N GLY A 46 9.01 -3.94 21.03
CA GLY A 46 8.42 -4.95 20.15
C GLY A 46 7.28 -4.38 19.29
N ILE A 47 6.38 -3.62 19.92
CA ILE A 47 5.28 -2.93 19.22
C ILE A 47 5.82 -1.91 18.22
N GLY A 48 6.81 -1.09 18.62
CA GLY A 48 7.44 -0.09 17.76
C GLY A 48 8.12 -0.73 16.54
N TYR A 49 8.91 -1.77 16.76
CA TYR A 49 9.58 -2.54 15.71
C TYR A 49 8.58 -3.14 14.72
N PHE A 50 7.51 -3.76 15.24
CA PHE A 50 6.46 -4.33 14.40
C PHE A 50 5.78 -3.28 13.52
N LYS A 51 5.50 -2.08 14.07
CA LYS A 51 4.95 -0.95 13.31
C LYS A 51 5.92 -0.47 12.22
N ILE A 52 7.20 -0.32 12.54
CA ILE A 52 8.23 0.11 11.59
C ILE A 52 8.36 -0.89 10.43
N CYS A 53 8.45 -2.19 10.72
CA CYS A 53 8.56 -3.22 9.67
C CYS A 53 7.32 -3.25 8.77
N ASN A 54 6.11 -3.13 9.33
CA ASN A 54 4.89 -3.06 8.53
C ASN A 54 4.84 -1.79 7.67
N GLY A 55 5.26 -0.64 8.22
CA GLY A 55 5.36 0.61 7.47
C GLY A 55 6.35 0.52 6.30
N ALA A 56 7.54 -0.02 6.55
CA ALA A 56 8.57 -0.24 5.53
C ALA A 56 8.08 -1.20 4.43
N LYS A 57 7.43 -2.32 4.81
CA LYS A 57 6.88 -3.26 3.83
C LYS A 57 5.82 -2.60 2.94
N LYS A 58 4.91 -1.82 3.53
CA LYS A 58 3.91 -1.05 2.78
C LYS A 58 4.57 -0.07 1.82
N LYS A 59 5.58 0.66 2.28
CA LYS A 59 6.32 1.61 1.44
C LYS A 59 6.94 0.93 0.22
N VAL A 60 7.64 -0.19 0.41
CA VAL A 60 8.24 -0.97 -0.70
C VAL A 60 7.18 -1.41 -1.71
N ILE A 61 6.02 -1.87 -1.24
CA ILE A 61 4.92 -2.28 -2.13
C ILE A 61 4.38 -1.07 -2.90
N CYS A 62 4.15 0.06 -2.25
CA CYS A 62 3.67 1.29 -2.90
C CYS A 62 4.66 1.81 -3.94
N ASP A 63 5.95 1.86 -3.59
CA ASP A 63 7.01 2.35 -4.48
C ASP A 63 7.12 1.45 -5.72
N GLU A 64 7.04 0.13 -5.55
CA GLU A 64 7.02 -0.83 -6.67
C GLU A 64 5.79 -0.61 -7.56
N ILE A 65 4.59 -0.50 -6.99
CA ILE A 65 3.34 -0.27 -7.72
C ILE A 65 3.45 0.99 -8.60
N ILE A 66 3.93 2.10 -8.04
CA ILE A 66 4.10 3.36 -8.77
C ILE A 66 5.15 3.21 -9.87
N SER A 67 6.31 2.64 -9.55
CA SER A 67 7.40 2.46 -10.51
C SER A 67 6.95 1.61 -11.70
N ASP A 68 6.25 0.52 -11.43
CA ASP A 68 5.85 -0.46 -12.41
C ASP A 68 4.78 0.06 -13.38
N MET A 69 3.81 0.80 -12.85
CA MET A 69 2.82 1.50 -13.68
C MET A 69 3.43 2.66 -14.47
N LYS A 70 4.31 3.45 -13.86
CA LYS A 70 4.97 4.56 -14.55
C LYS A 70 5.84 4.05 -15.70
N GLU A 71 6.57 2.96 -15.51
CA GLU A 71 7.36 2.32 -16.57
C GLU A 71 6.46 1.81 -17.70
N SER A 72 5.35 1.16 -17.37
CA SER A 72 4.41 0.59 -18.34
C SER A 72 3.73 1.67 -19.18
N LEU A 73 3.30 2.78 -18.56
CA LEU A 73 2.71 3.93 -19.25
C LEU A 73 3.76 4.72 -20.06
N GLY A 74 4.98 4.85 -19.53
CA GLY A 74 6.10 5.45 -20.25
C GLY A 74 6.44 4.68 -21.54
N LYS A 75 6.45 3.34 -21.50
CA LYS A 75 6.62 2.50 -22.70
C LYS A 75 5.48 2.67 -23.71
N ALA A 76 4.28 3.02 -23.24
CA ALA A 76 3.13 3.35 -24.09
C ALA A 76 3.09 4.83 -24.53
N GLY A 77 4.14 5.60 -24.23
CA GLY A 77 4.28 7.00 -24.62
C GLY A 77 3.42 7.97 -23.80
N PHE A 78 3.07 7.62 -22.56
CA PHE A 78 2.26 8.47 -21.68
C PHE A 78 2.94 8.72 -20.33
N GLU A 79 3.31 9.98 -20.08
CA GLU A 79 4.04 10.36 -18.85
C GLU A 79 3.20 11.22 -17.90
N ASN A 80 2.14 11.86 -18.38
CA ASN A 80 1.31 12.80 -17.63
C ASN A 80 0.34 12.06 -16.68
N THR A 81 0.89 11.54 -15.59
CA THR A 81 0.20 10.66 -14.63
C THR A 81 0.41 11.13 -13.20
N VAL A 82 -0.62 11.02 -12.38
CA VAL A 82 -0.53 11.19 -10.93
C VAL A 82 -1.04 9.94 -10.25
N PHE A 83 -0.26 9.42 -9.31
CA PHE A 83 -0.58 8.22 -8.54
C PHE A 83 -0.95 8.59 -7.11
N GLU A 84 -2.02 8.01 -6.61
CA GLU A 84 -2.40 8.07 -5.20
C GLU A 84 -2.64 6.65 -4.70
N ILE A 85 -1.94 6.27 -3.64
CA ILE A 85 -2.14 4.96 -3.00
C ILE A 85 -2.60 5.21 -1.56
N LYS A 86 -3.80 4.76 -1.25
CA LYS A 86 -4.41 4.87 0.08
C LYS A 86 -4.45 3.50 0.75
N SER A 87 -3.88 3.40 1.95
CA SER A 87 -3.99 2.19 2.77
C SER A 87 -5.31 2.21 3.52
N MET A 88 -6.10 1.15 3.36
CA MET A 88 -7.28 0.84 4.18
C MET A 88 -7.06 -0.44 4.99
N SER A 89 -7.98 -0.77 5.89
CA SER A 89 -7.97 -2.02 6.67
C SER A 89 -8.10 -3.26 5.78
N ILE A 90 -8.85 -3.14 4.68
CA ILE A 90 -9.17 -4.24 3.74
C ILE A 90 -8.06 -4.44 2.69
N GLY A 91 -7.26 -3.41 2.39
CA GLY A 91 -6.19 -3.47 1.40
C GLY A 91 -5.73 -2.08 0.93
N LEU A 92 -4.98 -2.05 -0.17
CA LEU A 92 -4.55 -0.82 -0.83
C LEU A 92 -5.58 -0.40 -1.88
N VAL A 93 -5.94 0.88 -1.89
CA VAL A 93 -6.69 1.51 -2.98
C VAL A 93 -5.70 2.26 -3.84
N VAL A 94 -5.60 1.88 -5.10
CA VAL A 94 -4.68 2.47 -6.07
C VAL A 94 -5.48 3.36 -7.01
N ARG A 95 -5.18 4.65 -7.03
CA ARG A 95 -5.80 5.63 -7.92
C ARG A 95 -4.78 6.15 -8.90
N VAL A 96 -5.15 6.13 -10.17
CA VAL A 96 -4.32 6.65 -11.26
C VAL A 96 -5.10 7.73 -11.98
N TYR A 97 -4.57 8.95 -11.92
CA TYR A 97 -5.11 10.10 -12.64
C TYR A 97 -4.29 10.29 -13.91
N LEU A 98 -4.92 10.04 -15.06
CA LEU A 98 -4.34 10.29 -16.37
C LEU A 98 -4.65 11.74 -16.75
N ILE A 99 -3.64 12.58 -16.97
CA ILE A 99 -3.88 13.98 -17.34
C ILE A 99 -3.95 14.09 -18.86
N ARG A 100 -5.12 14.47 -19.38
CA ARG A 100 -5.41 14.67 -20.81
C ARG A 100 -5.19 13.42 -21.67
N ALA A 101 -5.52 12.23 -21.15
CA ALA A 101 -5.46 11.01 -21.94
C ALA A 101 -6.54 10.98 -23.04
N ARG A 102 -7.70 11.61 -22.81
CA ARG A 102 -8.82 11.75 -23.75
C ARG A 102 -9.18 10.39 -24.38
N SER A 103 -9.14 10.30 -25.71
CA SER A 103 -9.49 9.09 -26.46
C SER A 103 -8.58 7.89 -26.19
N ARG A 104 -7.42 8.09 -25.56
CA ARG A 104 -6.49 7.00 -25.19
C ARG A 104 -6.65 6.52 -23.75
N ALA A 105 -7.55 7.12 -22.97
CA ALA A 105 -7.77 6.77 -21.56
C ALA A 105 -8.10 5.29 -21.36
N GLU A 106 -8.93 4.71 -22.24
CA GLU A 106 -9.30 3.30 -22.19
C GLU A 106 -8.09 2.37 -22.43
N ILE A 107 -7.22 2.72 -23.37
CA ILE A 107 -6.00 1.97 -23.67
C ILE A 107 -5.07 1.97 -22.45
N TYR A 108 -4.85 3.13 -21.84
CA TYR A 108 -4.00 3.24 -20.65
C TYR A 108 -4.61 2.56 -19.43
N SER A 109 -5.93 2.62 -19.26
CA SER A 109 -6.66 1.90 -18.21
C SER A 109 -6.48 0.39 -18.34
N ARG A 110 -6.52 -0.14 -19.56
CA ARG A 110 -6.26 -1.55 -19.85
C ARG A 110 -4.83 -1.95 -19.52
N ILE A 111 -3.85 -1.14 -19.91
CA ILE A 111 -2.43 -1.37 -19.58
C ILE A 111 -2.22 -1.42 -18.05
N ILE A 112 -2.81 -0.47 -17.32
CA ILE A 112 -2.73 -0.43 -15.85
C ILE A 112 -3.37 -1.69 -15.25
N SER A 113 -4.55 -2.05 -15.73
CA SER A 113 -5.28 -3.23 -15.24
C SER A 113 -4.50 -4.52 -15.49
N GLU A 114 -3.99 -4.73 -16.71
CA GLU A 114 -3.16 -5.89 -17.06
C GLU A 114 -1.87 -5.93 -16.22
N ARG A 115 -1.26 -4.78 -15.96
CA ARG A 115 -0.06 -4.72 -15.12
C ARG A 115 -0.35 -5.06 -13.66
N ILE A 116 -1.45 -4.55 -13.11
CA ILE A 116 -1.87 -4.89 -11.75
C ILE A 116 -2.22 -6.37 -11.63
N GLU A 117 -2.91 -6.92 -12.62
CA GLU A 117 -3.31 -8.33 -12.64
C GLU A 117 -2.11 -9.28 -12.71
N SER A 118 -1.06 -8.90 -13.44
CA SER A 118 0.18 -9.68 -13.56
C SER A 118 1.20 -9.42 -12.43
N GLY A 119 1.03 -8.34 -11.66
CA GLY A 119 1.95 -7.93 -10.60
C GLY A 119 1.85 -8.79 -9.33
N TRP A 120 2.99 -9.13 -8.73
CA TRP A 120 3.05 -9.89 -7.46
C TRP A 120 2.37 -9.18 -6.29
N TYR A 121 2.21 -7.86 -6.40
CA TYR A 121 1.55 -6.99 -5.43
C TYR A 121 0.02 -7.01 -5.54
N LYS A 122 -0.58 -7.66 -6.55
CA LYS A 122 -2.04 -7.78 -6.74
C LYS A 122 -2.78 -8.13 -5.45
N LYS A 123 -2.27 -9.13 -4.72
CA LYS A 123 -2.84 -9.60 -3.44
C LYS A 123 -2.93 -8.53 -2.33
N HIS A 124 -2.25 -7.40 -2.50
CA HIS A 124 -2.27 -6.28 -1.57
C HIS A 124 -3.22 -5.16 -2.02
N ILE A 125 -3.66 -5.18 -3.27
CA ILE A 125 -4.57 -4.20 -3.86
C ILE A 125 -6.00 -4.70 -3.66
N TRP A 126 -6.84 -3.83 -3.12
CA TRP A 126 -8.28 -4.06 -3.00
C TRP A 126 -9.02 -3.57 -4.24
N VAL A 127 -8.75 -2.32 -4.63
CA VAL A 127 -9.42 -1.63 -5.73
C VAL A 127 -8.42 -0.78 -6.49
N THR A 128 -8.57 -0.78 -7.81
CA THR A 128 -7.87 0.13 -8.73
C THR A 128 -8.89 1.05 -9.37
N GLN A 129 -8.66 2.36 -9.33
CA GLN A 129 -9.49 3.37 -9.98
C GLN A 129 -8.62 4.16 -10.96
N VAL A 130 -8.97 4.14 -12.24
CA VAL A 130 -8.27 4.90 -13.29
C VAL A 130 -9.23 5.96 -13.82
N VAL A 131 -8.80 7.23 -13.81
CA VAL A 131 -9.64 8.36 -14.23
C VAL A 131 -8.84 9.28 -15.14
N ASP A 132 -9.43 9.68 -16.26
CA ASP A 132 -8.91 10.75 -17.10
C ASP A 132 -9.38 12.10 -16.56
N VAL A 133 -8.44 13.02 -16.37
CA VAL A 133 -8.68 14.37 -15.87
C VAL A 133 -8.08 15.39 -16.83
N GLU A 134 -8.74 16.54 -17.01
CA GLU A 134 -8.25 17.55 -17.95
C GLU A 134 -6.96 18.24 -17.48
N ARG A 135 -6.81 18.39 -16.16
CA ARG A 135 -5.69 19.08 -15.49
C ARG A 135 -5.52 18.57 -14.07
N THR A 136 -4.39 18.90 -13.46
CA THR A 136 -4.03 18.49 -12.10
C THR A 136 -4.99 19.07 -11.05
N GLU A 137 -5.57 20.26 -11.29
CA GLU A 137 -6.50 20.88 -10.35
C GLU A 137 -7.82 20.09 -10.23
N ALA A 138 -8.25 19.42 -11.30
CA ALA A 138 -9.47 18.60 -11.31
C ALA A 138 -9.33 17.28 -10.53
N ILE A 139 -8.12 16.94 -10.07
CA ILE A 139 -7.86 15.73 -9.28
C ILE A 139 -8.63 15.76 -7.96
N GLU A 140 -8.80 16.93 -7.33
CA GLU A 140 -9.52 17.02 -6.07
C GLU A 140 -11.01 16.67 -6.22
N ASP A 141 -11.65 17.19 -7.28
CA ASP A 141 -13.05 16.89 -7.58
C ASP A 141 -13.22 15.41 -7.95
N ALA A 142 -12.34 14.88 -8.80
CA ALA A 142 -12.32 13.45 -9.13
C ALA A 142 -12.12 12.59 -7.87
N ARG A 143 -11.25 12.99 -6.94
CA ARG A 143 -11.02 12.29 -5.68
C ARG A 143 -12.27 12.24 -4.80
N ARG A 144 -13.09 13.29 -4.78
CA ARG A 144 -14.37 13.30 -4.02
C ARG A 144 -15.33 12.26 -4.57
N VAL A 145 -15.57 12.27 -5.89
CA VAL A 145 -16.42 11.27 -6.56
C VAL A 145 -15.91 9.85 -6.33
N LEU A 146 -14.60 9.62 -6.46
CA LEU A 146 -13.99 8.30 -6.24
C LEU A 146 -14.08 7.83 -4.78
N ASN A 147 -14.16 8.75 -3.81
CA ASN A 147 -14.39 8.39 -2.41
C ASN A 147 -15.83 7.94 -2.18
N ASP A 148 -16.81 8.63 -2.77
CA ASP A 148 -18.21 8.30 -2.60
C ASP A 148 -18.51 6.91 -3.19
N VAL A 149 -18.05 6.65 -4.42
CA VAL A 149 -18.14 5.32 -5.05
C VAL A 149 -17.45 4.23 -4.23
N LEU A 150 -16.27 4.53 -3.67
CA LEU A 150 -15.55 3.57 -2.83
C LEU A 150 -16.30 3.27 -1.53
N LEU A 151 -16.92 4.27 -0.91
CA LEU A 151 -17.72 4.10 0.30
C LEU A 151 -18.98 3.27 0.04
N GLU A 152 -19.62 3.46 -1.11
CA GLU A 152 -20.76 2.65 -1.55
C GLU A 152 -20.34 1.18 -1.75
N ASP A 153 -19.25 0.91 -2.48
CA ASP A 153 -18.75 -0.46 -2.69
C ASP A 153 -18.38 -1.15 -1.37
N ILE A 154 -17.79 -0.42 -0.42
CA ILE A 154 -17.51 -0.94 0.92
C ILE A 154 -18.80 -1.25 1.68
N ARG A 155 -19.82 -0.38 1.61
CA ARG A 155 -21.11 -0.57 2.29
C ARG A 155 -21.86 -1.77 1.74
N GLU A 156 -21.91 -1.94 0.42
CA GLU A 156 -22.57 -3.10 -0.20
C GLU A 156 -21.90 -4.42 0.23
N LYS A 157 -20.57 -4.48 0.13
CA LYS A 157 -19.82 -5.70 0.49
C LYS A 157 -19.82 -6.02 1.98
N THR A 158 -20.00 -5.02 2.84
CA THR A 158 -20.06 -5.22 4.30
C THR A 158 -21.49 -5.43 4.80
N GLY A 159 -22.49 -4.80 4.17
CA GLY A 159 -23.91 -4.90 4.51
C GLY A 159 -24.60 -6.15 3.95
N GLY A 160 -24.09 -6.75 2.87
CA GLY A 160 -24.59 -8.02 2.32
C GLY A 160 -24.34 -9.26 3.19
N LYS A 161 -23.46 -9.16 4.22
CA LYS A 161 -23.18 -10.26 5.16
C LYS A 161 -24.19 -10.40 6.31
N GLY A 162 -25.27 -9.63 6.31
CA GLY A 162 -26.33 -9.67 7.33
C GLY A 162 -27.67 -10.23 6.84
N LYS A 163 -27.73 -10.80 5.63
CA LYS A 163 -28.94 -11.40 5.05
C LYS A 163 -28.65 -12.77 4.43
N GLU A 164 -28.05 -13.66 5.21
CA GLU A 164 -28.17 -15.12 5.03
C GLU A 164 -28.27 -15.77 6.41
#